data_AF-A0A090R2V7-F1
#
_entry.id   AF-A0A090R2V7-F1
#
_cell.length_a   1.000
_cell.length_b   1.000
_cell.length_c   1.000
_cell.angle_alpha   90.00
_cell.angle_beta   90.00
_cell.angle_gamma   90.00
#
_symmetry.space_group_name_H-M   'P 1'
#
loop_
_entity.id
_entity.type
_entity.pdbx_description
1 polymer ?
#
loop_
_entity_poly.entity_id
_entity_poly.type
_entity_poly.pdbx_seq_one_letter_code
_entity_poly.pdbx_strand_id
1 'polypeptide(L)'
;MMASSDYVAQYILPDIVVQLQSQAPALNLRYQLWQPAQIGKLAELNIQLVSTMLPAIPDGLCGAQIGADFPVVVMHNQHPLASSPALSASDLSLYPHVRVSAGGDKDSFVDGALRSLGYNVRYAYLCRFSAPRLMQCVAQKC
;
A
#
# COMPACT_ATOMS: atom_id res chain seq x y z
N MET A 1 -16.20 13.25 -3.92
CA MET A 1 -14.80 12.94 -4.27
C MET A 1 -14.16 12.23 -3.11
N MET A 2 -13.69 11.01 -3.37
CA MET A 2 -12.92 10.18 -2.46
C MET A 2 -11.47 10.14 -2.94
N ALA A 3 -10.52 10.07 -2.02
CA ALA A 3 -9.12 9.81 -2.34
C ALA A 3 -8.59 8.61 -1.55
N SER A 4 -7.84 7.72 -2.21
CA SER A 4 -7.15 6.62 -1.52
C SER A 4 -6.02 6.05 -2.39
N SER A 5 -5.46 4.89 -2.02
CA SER A 5 -4.39 4.21 -2.74
C SER A 5 -4.90 3.46 -3.97
N ASP A 6 -3.99 3.17 -4.90
CA ASP A 6 -4.27 2.34 -6.07
C ASP A 6 -4.83 0.94 -5.71
N TYR A 7 -4.40 0.37 -4.60
CA TYR A 7 -4.93 -0.87 -4.04
C TYR A 7 -6.43 -0.75 -3.74
N VAL A 8 -6.85 0.31 -3.04
CA VAL A 8 -8.26 0.56 -2.74
C VAL A 8 -9.04 0.78 -4.04
N ALA A 9 -8.49 1.55 -4.99
CA ALA A 9 -9.12 1.78 -6.29
C ALA A 9 -9.38 0.47 -7.05
N GLN A 10 -8.47 -0.49 -6.96
CA GLN A 10 -8.52 -1.72 -7.73
C GLN A 10 -9.34 -2.83 -7.07
N TYR A 11 -9.27 -2.97 -5.74
CA TYR A 11 -9.83 -4.12 -5.03
C TYR A 11 -11.05 -3.81 -4.16
N ILE A 12 -11.22 -2.56 -3.72
CA ILE A 12 -12.28 -2.22 -2.75
C ILE A 12 -13.33 -1.30 -3.38
N LEU A 13 -12.91 -0.34 -4.20
CA LEU A 13 -13.81 0.60 -4.85
C LEU A 13 -14.90 -0.08 -5.72
N PRO A 14 -14.63 -1.17 -6.47
CA PRO A 14 -15.67 -1.86 -7.22
C PRO A 14 -16.83 -2.33 -6.33
N ASP A 15 -16.53 -2.93 -5.18
CA ASP A 15 -17.55 -3.41 -4.23
C ASP A 15 -18.32 -2.24 -3.61
N ILE A 16 -17.62 -1.15 -3.26
CA ILE A 16 -18.27 0.09 -2.78
C ILE A 16 -19.26 0.62 -3.82
N VAL A 17 -18.88 0.65 -5.10
CA VAL A 17 -19.74 1.15 -6.18
C VAL A 17 -20.99 0.28 -6.33
N VAL A 18 -20.85 -1.04 -6.28
CA VAL A 18 -21.99 -1.97 -6.35
C VAL A 18 -22.99 -1.72 -5.21
N GLN A 19 -22.49 -1.51 -3.98
CA GLN A 19 -23.35 -1.23 -2.83
C GLN A 19 -24.00 0.16 -2.93
N LEU A 20 -23.25 1.18 -3.35
CA LEU A 20 -23.77 2.55 -3.47
C LEU A 20 -24.81 2.68 -4.58
N GLN A 21 -24.68 1.94 -5.68
CA GLN A 21 -25.65 1.97 -6.76
C GLN A 21 -27.05 1.51 -6.32
N SER A 22 -27.14 0.53 -5.41
CA SER A 22 -28.43 0.05 -4.90
C SER A 22 -29.06 1.01 -3.89
N GLN A 23 -28.25 1.69 -3.08
CA GLN A 23 -28.71 2.55 -1.98
C GLN A 23 -28.88 4.03 -2.39
N ALA A 24 -28.06 4.49 -3.33
CA ALA A 24 -27.97 5.89 -3.76
C ALA A 24 -27.70 5.99 -5.27
N PRO A 25 -28.65 5.60 -6.14
CA PRO A 25 -28.45 5.52 -7.59
C PRO A 25 -28.14 6.86 -8.27
N ALA A 26 -28.50 7.99 -7.63
CA ALA A 26 -28.20 9.33 -8.14
C ALA A 26 -26.82 9.86 -7.70
N LEU A 27 -26.08 9.12 -6.87
CA LEU A 27 -24.78 9.55 -6.35
C LEU A 27 -23.73 9.58 -7.47
N ASN A 28 -23.02 10.71 -7.59
CA ASN A 28 -21.84 10.81 -8.44
C ASN A 28 -20.56 10.60 -7.62
N LEU A 29 -19.94 9.42 -7.74
CA LEU A 29 -18.68 9.12 -7.08
C LEU A 29 -17.50 9.49 -7.99
N ARG A 30 -16.61 10.36 -7.49
CA ARG A 30 -15.32 10.69 -8.11
C ARG A 30 -14.19 10.15 -7.25
N TYR A 31 -13.16 9.60 -7.87
CA TYR A 31 -12.01 9.02 -7.19
C TYR A 31 -10.71 9.66 -7.68
N GLN A 32 -9.76 9.87 -6.78
CA GLN A 32 -8.39 10.27 -7.12
C GLN A 32 -7.36 9.54 -6.25
N LEU A 33 -6.12 9.46 -6.73
CA LEU A 33 -5.03 8.91 -5.92
C LEU A 33 -4.68 9.87 -4.79
N TRP A 34 -4.54 9.32 -3.58
CA TRP A 34 -4.18 10.06 -2.39
C TRP A 34 -2.68 10.37 -2.33
N GLN A 35 -2.34 11.55 -1.80
CA GLN A 35 -0.97 11.95 -1.52
C GLN A 35 -0.84 12.27 -0.03
N PRO A 36 -0.02 11.55 0.77
CA PRO A 36 0.04 11.74 2.22
C PRO A 36 0.38 13.16 2.65
N ALA A 37 1.19 13.88 1.85
CA ALA A 37 1.54 15.28 2.08
C ALA A 37 0.32 16.23 2.08
N GLN A 38 -0.83 15.80 1.57
CA GLN A 38 -2.07 16.57 1.52
C GLN A 38 -2.88 16.51 2.83
N ILE A 39 -2.55 15.62 3.78
CA ILE A 39 -3.38 15.40 4.98
C ILE A 39 -3.59 16.68 5.81
N GLY A 40 -2.55 17.49 5.99
CA GLY A 40 -2.61 18.74 6.75
C GLY A 40 -3.43 19.84 6.08
N LYS A 41 -3.79 19.66 4.80
CA LYS A 41 -4.62 20.60 4.03
C LYS A 41 -5.96 19.99 3.64
N LEU A 42 -6.34 18.83 4.20
CA LEU A 42 -7.51 18.10 3.76
C LEU A 42 -8.79 18.95 3.79
N ALA A 43 -8.94 19.83 4.79
CA ALA A 43 -10.06 20.75 4.91
C ALA A 43 -10.16 21.79 3.76
N GLU A 44 -9.06 22.09 3.08
CA GLU A 44 -9.01 23.03 1.95
C GLU A 44 -9.24 22.33 0.60
N LEU A 45 -9.20 21.00 0.57
CA LEU A 45 -9.34 20.21 -0.64
C LEU A 45 -10.80 19.90 -0.92
N ASN A 46 -11.15 19.76 -2.20
CA ASN A 46 -12.46 19.25 -2.59
C ASN A 46 -12.52 17.71 -2.46
N ILE A 47 -12.13 17.18 -1.30
CA ILE A 47 -12.14 15.76 -0.96
C ILE A 47 -13.05 15.58 0.24
N GLN A 48 -14.05 14.72 0.10
CA GLN A 48 -15.02 14.45 1.17
C GLN A 48 -14.66 13.23 2.01
N LEU A 49 -13.86 12.31 1.47
CA LEU A 49 -13.45 11.10 2.17
C LEU A 49 -12.04 10.69 1.75
N VAL A 50 -11.21 10.35 2.73
CA VAL A 50 -9.89 9.75 2.50
C VAL A 50 -9.82 8.42 3.22
N SER A 51 -9.31 7.40 2.54
CA SER A 51 -8.84 6.17 3.17
C SER A 51 -7.32 6.11 3.04
N THR A 52 -6.63 6.09 4.18
CA THR A 52 -5.16 6.21 4.29
C THR A 52 -4.70 5.54 5.59
N MET A 53 -3.40 5.24 5.67
CA MET A 53 -2.74 4.78 6.88
C MET A 53 -2.12 5.97 7.61
N LEU A 54 -2.58 6.21 8.83
CA LEU A 54 -2.04 7.23 9.72
C LEU A 54 -1.82 6.62 11.11
N PRO A 55 -0.76 7.03 11.83
CA PRO A 55 -0.53 6.55 13.19
C PRO A 55 -1.60 7.04 14.18
N ALA A 56 -2.22 8.18 13.89
CA ALA A 56 -3.34 8.75 14.63
C ALA A 56 -4.18 9.64 13.71
N ILE A 57 -5.44 9.87 14.08
CA ILE A 57 -6.33 10.82 13.39
C ILE A 57 -5.86 12.24 13.77
N PRO A 58 -5.51 13.11 12.79
CA PRO A 58 -5.11 14.49 13.08
C PRO A 58 -6.21 15.31 13.74
N ASP A 59 -5.82 16.30 14.54
CA ASP A 59 -6.75 17.26 15.13
C ASP A 59 -7.61 17.94 14.05
N GLY A 60 -8.89 18.14 14.35
CA GLY A 60 -9.85 18.76 13.43
C GLY A 60 -10.38 17.82 12.34
N LEU A 61 -9.96 16.55 12.30
CA LEU A 61 -10.53 15.52 11.43
C LEU A 61 -11.32 14.49 12.23
N CYS A 62 -12.32 13.90 11.58
CA CYS A 62 -12.98 12.69 12.05
C CYS A 62 -12.50 11.50 11.23
N GLY A 63 -12.40 10.34 11.86
CA GLY A 63 -11.96 9.12 11.22
C GLY A 63 -12.37 7.89 12.00
N ALA A 64 -12.36 6.75 11.32
CA ALA A 64 -12.61 5.45 11.90
C ALA A 64 -11.56 4.46 11.39
N GLN A 65 -11.03 3.63 12.29
CA GLN A 65 -10.15 2.54 11.89
C GLN A 65 -11.00 1.45 11.21
N ILE A 66 -10.73 1.19 9.94
CA ILE A 66 -11.44 0.19 9.14
C ILE A 66 -10.71 -1.17 9.08
N GLY A 67 -9.45 -1.22 9.52
CA GLY A 67 -8.65 -2.44 9.53
C GLY A 67 -7.17 -2.18 9.77
N ALA A 68 -6.39 -3.26 9.70
CA ALA A 68 -4.94 -3.25 9.70
C ALA A 68 -4.44 -4.39 8.81
N ASP A 69 -3.30 -4.19 8.17
CA ASP A 69 -2.55 -5.24 7.48
C ASP A 69 -1.15 -5.37 8.11
N PHE A 70 -0.48 -6.48 7.81
CA PHE A 70 0.90 -6.69 8.21
C PHE A 70 1.76 -7.02 6.98
N PRO A 71 3.01 -6.56 6.94
CA PRO A 71 3.93 -6.89 5.86
C PRO A 71 4.19 -8.39 5.82
N VAL A 72 4.18 -8.96 4.62
CA VAL A 72 4.61 -10.33 4.35
C VAL A 72 5.67 -10.33 3.25
N VAL A 73 6.52 -11.34 3.25
CA VAL A 73 7.50 -11.54 2.19
C VAL A 73 6.88 -12.45 1.14
N VAL A 74 6.92 -11.99 -0.12
CA VAL A 74 6.51 -12.80 -1.27
C VAL A 74 7.74 -13.05 -2.13
N MET A 75 7.95 -14.31 -2.50
CA MET A 75 9.05 -14.75 -3.34
C MET A 75 8.59 -15.90 -4.23
N HIS A 76 9.36 -16.22 -5.26
CA HIS A 76 9.10 -17.40 -6.09
C HIS A 76 9.24 -18.69 -5.24
N ASN A 77 8.48 -19.74 -5.55
CA ASN A 77 8.47 -20.98 -4.76
C ASN A 77 9.81 -21.74 -4.81
N GLN A 78 10.65 -21.45 -5.80
CA GLN A 78 12.02 -21.99 -5.91
C GLN A 78 13.08 -21.06 -5.30
N HIS A 79 12.69 -19.94 -4.68
CA HIS A 79 13.64 -19.05 -4.02
C HIS A 79 14.33 -19.79 -2.86
N PRO A 80 15.64 -19.60 -2.61
CA PRO A 80 16.35 -20.32 -1.55
C PRO A 80 15.72 -20.19 -0.14
N LEU A 81 15.05 -19.07 0.12
CA LEU A 81 14.35 -18.82 1.39
C LEU A 81 12.91 -19.36 1.43
N ALA A 82 12.36 -19.88 0.33
CA ALA A 82 10.95 -20.29 0.25
C ALA A 82 10.61 -21.48 1.16
N SER A 83 11.59 -22.34 1.44
CA SER A 83 11.46 -23.48 2.35
C SER A 83 11.84 -23.15 3.79
N SER A 84 12.25 -21.91 4.08
CA SER A 84 12.65 -21.53 5.43
C SER A 84 11.43 -21.38 6.33
N PRO A 85 11.39 -22.01 7.51
CA PRO A 85 10.24 -21.93 8.43
C PRO A 85 10.09 -20.54 9.06
N ALA A 86 11.15 -19.75 9.08
CA ALA A 86 11.15 -18.37 9.56
C ALA A 86 12.19 -17.56 8.76
N LEU A 87 11.95 -16.25 8.63
CA LEU A 87 12.86 -15.32 7.96
C LEU A 87 13.37 -14.30 8.97
N SER A 88 14.68 -14.09 8.99
CA SER A 88 15.33 -13.05 9.78
C SER A 88 15.60 -11.79 8.95
N ALA A 89 15.86 -10.67 9.63
CA ALA A 89 16.28 -9.44 8.97
C ALA A 89 17.58 -9.61 8.15
N SER A 90 18.51 -10.45 8.64
CA SER A 90 19.73 -10.80 7.90
C SER A 90 19.40 -11.55 6.61
N ASP A 91 18.47 -12.52 6.63
CA ASP A 91 18.10 -13.27 5.43
C ASP A 91 17.53 -12.34 4.35
N LEU A 92 16.69 -11.38 4.75
CA LEU A 92 16.15 -10.39 3.83
C LEU A 92 17.23 -9.50 3.21
N SER A 93 18.31 -9.20 3.95
CA SER A 93 19.41 -8.38 3.43
C SER A 93 20.29 -9.10 2.38
N LEU A 94 20.27 -10.44 2.38
CA LEU A 94 21.08 -11.26 1.47
C LEU A 94 20.59 -11.23 0.02
N TYR A 95 19.33 -10.87 -0.22
CA TYR A 95 18.73 -10.92 -1.56
C TYR A 95 18.23 -9.54 -2.01
N PRO A 96 18.23 -9.26 -3.32
CA PRO A 96 17.68 -8.02 -3.83
C PRO A 96 16.15 -8.03 -3.78
N HIS A 97 15.55 -6.88 -3.47
CA HIS A 97 14.10 -6.68 -3.37
C HIS A 97 13.55 -5.97 -4.61
N VAL A 98 12.24 -6.14 -4.82
CA VAL A 98 11.46 -5.30 -5.72
C VAL A 98 10.83 -4.20 -4.89
N ARG A 99 11.12 -2.94 -5.23
CA ARG A 99 10.44 -1.80 -4.62
C ARG A 99 9.20 -1.44 -5.42
N VAL A 100 8.05 -1.33 -4.77
CA VAL A 100 6.87 -0.70 -5.35
C VAL A 100 6.86 0.76 -4.93
N SER A 101 6.61 1.67 -5.86
CA SER A 101 6.53 3.11 -5.59
C SER A 101 5.32 3.75 -6.28
N ALA A 102 4.23 3.00 -6.42
CA ALA A 102 3.00 3.47 -7.04
C ALA A 102 2.10 4.09 -5.96
N GLY A 103 1.96 5.43 -6.02
CA GLY A 103 0.95 6.25 -5.35
C GLY A 103 0.30 5.71 -4.08
N GLY A 104 0.92 5.98 -2.93
CA GLY A 104 0.33 5.69 -1.61
C GLY A 104 1.21 6.14 -0.44
N ASP A 105 0.75 5.84 0.77
CA ASP A 105 1.42 6.06 2.07
C ASP A 105 2.32 4.90 2.51
N LYS A 106 2.45 3.84 1.71
CA LYS A 106 3.07 2.56 2.11
C LYS A 106 4.54 2.40 1.73
N ASP A 107 5.24 3.50 1.45
CA ASP A 107 6.62 3.43 0.99
C ASP A 107 7.62 3.41 2.16
N SER A 108 8.68 2.60 2.01
CA SER A 108 9.91 2.65 2.82
C SER A 108 9.85 2.30 4.31
N PHE A 109 8.71 1.85 4.86
CA PHE A 109 8.66 1.41 6.25
C PHE A 109 9.52 0.15 6.50
N VAL A 110 9.53 -0.80 5.56
CA VAL A 110 10.40 -2.00 5.63
C VAL A 110 11.87 -1.60 5.59
N ASP A 111 12.21 -0.64 4.73
CA ASP A 111 13.57 -0.11 4.61
C ASP A 111 14.03 0.54 5.92
N GLY A 112 13.14 1.33 6.53
CA GLY A 112 13.39 1.97 7.82
C GLY A 112 13.62 0.95 8.93
N ALA A 113 12.79 -0.09 8.99
CA ALA A 113 12.90 -1.17 9.98
C ALA A 113 14.18 -2.00 9.80
N LEU A 114 14.59 -2.31 8.56
CA LEU A 114 15.84 -3.03 8.31
C LEU A 114 17.07 -2.17 8.65
N ARG A 115 17.03 -0.87 8.34
CA ARG A 115 18.12 0.07 8.67
C ARG A 115 18.27 0.27 10.17
N SER A 116 17.18 0.34 10.94
CA SER A 116 17.27 0.46 12.40
C SER A 116 17.90 -0.78 13.05
N LEU A 117 17.84 -1.92 12.37
CA LEU A 117 18.51 -3.18 12.75
C LEU A 117 19.94 -3.31 12.18
N GLY A 118 20.45 -2.29 11.47
CA GLY A 118 21.80 -2.29 10.88
C GLY A 118 21.92 -2.94 9.50
N TYR A 119 20.80 -3.30 8.86
CA TYR A 119 20.77 -3.92 7.54
C TYR A 119 20.43 -2.93 6.43
N ASN A 120 21.01 -3.13 5.26
CA ASN A 120 20.71 -2.34 4.07
C ASN A 120 19.87 -3.14 3.08
N VAL A 121 18.84 -2.51 2.52
CA VAL A 121 18.03 -3.09 1.47
C VAL A 121 18.69 -2.83 0.12
N ARG A 122 18.90 -3.89 -0.66
CA ARG A 122 19.33 -3.80 -2.06
C ARG A 122 18.11 -3.96 -2.96
N TYR A 123 17.93 -3.10 -3.95
CA TYR A 123 16.84 -3.25 -4.92
C TYR A 123 17.37 -3.66 -6.28
N ALA A 124 16.79 -4.71 -6.86
CA ALA A 124 17.04 -5.06 -8.26
C ALA A 124 16.10 -4.29 -9.20
N TYR A 125 14.91 -3.91 -8.74
CA TYR A 125 13.91 -3.28 -9.59
C TYR A 125 13.02 -2.29 -8.83
N LEU A 126 12.60 -1.25 -9.54
CA LEU A 126 11.59 -0.28 -9.10
C LEU A 126 10.34 -0.45 -9.96
N CYS A 127 9.26 -0.96 -9.37
CA CYS A 127 7.96 -1.09 -9.99
C CYS A 127 7.11 0.15 -9.68
N ARG A 128 6.67 0.86 -10.74
CA ARG A 128 5.77 2.02 -10.63
C ARG A 128 4.29 1.65 -10.76
N PHE A 129 3.93 0.37 -10.65
CA PHE A 129 2.56 -0.13 -10.77
C PHE A 129 2.07 -0.81 -9.47
N SER A 130 0.74 -0.91 -9.34
CA SER A 130 0.05 -1.52 -8.18
C SER A 130 0.41 -2.99 -7.94
N ALA A 131 0.14 -3.47 -6.72
CA ALA A 131 0.38 -4.83 -6.22
C ALA A 131 0.04 -6.01 -7.19
N PRO A 132 -1.03 -6.00 -8.00
CA PRO A 132 -1.33 -7.13 -8.90
C PRO A 132 -0.26 -7.39 -9.97
N ARG A 133 0.47 -6.36 -10.41
CA ARG A 133 1.61 -6.55 -11.32
C ARG A 133 2.88 -6.97 -10.57
N LEU A 134 2.97 -6.74 -9.26
CA LEU A 134 4.08 -7.23 -8.43
C LEU A 134 4.15 -8.76 -8.49
N MET A 135 3.02 -9.47 -8.36
CA MET A 135 3.01 -10.94 -8.41
C MET A 135 3.52 -11.47 -9.75
N GLN A 136 3.19 -10.78 -10.85
CA GLN A 136 3.74 -11.12 -12.17
C GLN A 136 5.25 -10.84 -12.25
N CYS A 137 5.73 -9.72 -11.69
CA CYS A 137 7.16 -9.43 -11.63
C CYS A 137 7.94 -10.47 -10.80
N VAL A 138 7.41 -10.85 -9.63
CA VAL A 138 8.01 -11.88 -8.78
C VAL A 138 7.98 -13.24 -9.46
N ALA A 139 6.88 -13.60 -10.14
CA ALA A 139 6.75 -14.88 -10.82
C ALA A 139 7.62 -15.03 -12.09
N GLN A 140 7.95 -13.91 -12.76
CA GLN A 140 8.68 -13.95 -14.04
C GLN A 140 10.18 -13.69 -13.91
N LYS A 141 10.65 -13.12 -12.78
CA LYS A 141 12.02 -12.57 -12.67
C LYS A 141 12.74 -12.87 -11.35
N CYS A 142 12.16 -13.64 -10.43
CA CYS A 142 12.77 -14.06 -9.18
C CYS A 142 12.81 -15.58 -9.04
#